data_AF-A0A3N0WKH2-F1
#
_entry.id   AF-A0A3N0WKH2-F1
#
_cell.length_a   1.000
_cell.length_b   1.000
_cell.length_c   1.000
_cell.angle_alpha   90.00
_cell.angle_beta   90.00
_cell.angle_gamma   90.00
#
_symmetry.space_group_name_H-M   'P 1'
#
loop_
_entity.id
_entity.type
_entity.pdbx_description
1 polymer ?
#
loop_
_entity_poly.entity_id
_entity_poly.type
_entity_poly.pdbx_seq_one_letter_code
_entity_poly.pdbx_strand_id
1 'polypeptide(L)'
;MNLQSRKRSCLINCKNKMMNKNCSLCKAELTSMDTLLGENKLSDGGVLCNQCLDKASAVNQELLYNLNNFSLEDIKSLLQEPVQVAVKPEQNLPAITDSELSMISREEYKRRRRKIKSELEKLNVNLSLFTKGEIKELPYLISEDEKIIAITDAQFINTLDAGILVATPLRMLSVSKSMFGAAKINDYPNEKIKAVSFVSHPRSPIIQLHLDERVVEFECYLDKEDAEKFYDQIKEHYNNPQIQAPKQSRSLVTETSSKEILDQLEKLGKLREKGILTDAEFTEQKRKLLEQLK
;
A
#
# COMPACT_ATOMS: atom_id res chain seq x y z
N MET A 1 26.50 -61.90 -26.22
CA MET A 1 25.50 -61.45 -27.22
C MET A 1 24.21 -62.21 -26.91
N ASN A 2 23.04 -61.62 -26.68
CA ASN A 2 22.47 -60.43 -27.30
C ASN A 2 21.65 -59.59 -26.30
N LEU A 3 22.01 -58.31 -26.22
CA LEU A 3 21.43 -57.24 -25.40
C LEU A 3 20.09 -56.69 -25.94
N GLN A 4 19.36 -57.47 -26.75
CA GLN A 4 18.26 -56.93 -27.59
C GLN A 4 16.84 -57.33 -27.15
N SER A 5 16.66 -58.22 -26.17
CA SER A 5 15.31 -58.65 -25.74
C SER A 5 14.72 -57.88 -24.55
N ARG A 6 15.51 -57.08 -23.82
CA ARG A 6 15.02 -56.26 -22.68
C ARG A 6 14.65 -54.81 -23.03
N LYS A 7 14.86 -54.36 -24.27
CA LYS A 7 14.59 -52.96 -24.69
C LYS A 7 13.21 -52.72 -25.31
N ARG A 8 12.33 -53.73 -25.40
CA ARG A 8 10.99 -53.58 -25.99
C ARG A 8 9.83 -53.49 -25.01
N SER A 9 10.03 -53.59 -23.69
CA SER A 9 8.96 -53.40 -22.70
C SER A 9 8.94 -52.03 -22.01
N CYS A 10 9.81 -51.09 -22.39
CA CYS A 10 9.79 -49.70 -21.85
C CYS A 10 9.22 -48.66 -22.82
N LEU A 11 8.71 -49.05 -23.99
CA LEU A 11 8.21 -48.11 -25.01
C LEU A 11 6.69 -48.16 -25.24
N ILE A 12 5.93 -48.87 -24.40
CA ILE A 12 4.48 -49.08 -24.63
C ILE A 12 3.60 -48.55 -23.48
N ASN A 13 4.15 -47.83 -22.49
CA ASN A 13 3.35 -47.20 -21.42
C ASN A 13 3.43 -45.67 -21.35
N CYS A 14 3.68 -45.01 -22.49
CA CYS A 14 3.41 -43.57 -22.66
C CYS A 14 2.28 -43.36 -23.66
N LYS A 15 1.17 -44.09 -23.50
CA LYS A 15 -0.10 -43.76 -24.17
C LYS A 15 -0.95 -42.92 -23.21
N ASN A 16 -1.13 -41.65 -23.58
CA ASN A 16 -2.16 -40.73 -23.11
C ASN A 16 -2.18 -40.39 -21.62
N LYS A 17 -1.23 -39.56 -21.17
CA LYS A 17 -1.54 -38.56 -20.14
C LYS A 17 -2.14 -37.37 -20.87
N MET A 18 -3.46 -37.38 -21.11
CA MET A 18 -4.16 -36.18 -21.56
C MET A 18 -3.96 -35.12 -20.48
N MET A 19 -3.08 -34.15 -20.72
CA MET A 19 -3.06 -32.90 -19.96
C MET A 19 -4.45 -32.30 -20.15
N ASN A 20 -5.23 -32.30 -19.08
CA ASN A 20 -6.52 -31.64 -19.07
C ASN A 20 -6.21 -30.16 -19.27
N LYS A 21 -6.40 -29.66 -20.50
CA LYS A 21 -6.05 -28.29 -20.86
C LYS A 21 -7.01 -27.28 -20.28
N ASN A 22 -8.01 -27.70 -19.50
CA ASN A 22 -9.07 -26.85 -19.01
C ASN A 22 -9.10 -26.84 -17.49
N CYS A 23 -9.42 -25.68 -16.94
CA CYS A 23 -9.67 -25.50 -15.52
C CYS A 23 -10.80 -26.42 -15.06
N SER A 24 -10.58 -27.13 -13.96
CA SER A 24 -11.50 -28.13 -13.45
C SER A 24 -12.76 -27.49 -12.86
N LEU A 25 -12.65 -26.23 -12.42
CA LEU A 25 -13.74 -25.43 -11.84
C LEU A 25 -14.54 -24.64 -12.90
N CYS A 26 -13.90 -23.75 -13.67
CA CYS A 26 -14.60 -22.89 -14.63
C CYS A 26 -14.61 -23.42 -16.07
N LYS A 27 -13.94 -24.54 -16.35
CA LYS A 27 -13.80 -25.17 -17.69
C LYS A 27 -13.08 -24.31 -18.74
N ALA A 28 -12.57 -23.13 -18.40
CA ALA A 28 -11.76 -22.30 -19.29
C ALA A 28 -10.45 -23.00 -19.66
N GLU A 29 -9.94 -22.78 -20.87
CA GLU A 29 -8.64 -23.30 -21.30
C GLU A 29 -7.52 -22.65 -20.47
N LEU A 30 -6.61 -23.48 -19.97
CA LEU A 30 -5.44 -23.12 -19.19
C LEU A 30 -4.39 -22.57 -20.15
N THR A 31 -3.93 -21.36 -19.85
CA THR A 31 -2.85 -20.72 -20.57
C THR A 31 -1.50 -21.13 -19.95
N SER A 32 -0.40 -20.95 -20.67
CA SER A 32 0.94 -21.16 -20.12
C SER A 32 1.26 -20.26 -18.92
N MET A 33 0.48 -19.19 -18.70
CA MET A 33 0.57 -18.33 -17.52
C MET A 33 -0.11 -18.94 -16.28
N ASP A 34 -1.08 -19.84 -16.46
CA ASP A 34 -1.76 -20.55 -15.37
C ASP A 34 -0.91 -21.64 -14.73
N THR A 35 0.24 -21.99 -15.34
CA THR A 35 1.18 -23.00 -14.83
C THR A 35 2.55 -22.42 -14.48
N LEU A 36 2.71 -21.09 -14.50
CA LEU A 36 4.03 -20.43 -14.41
C LEU A 36 4.65 -20.50 -13.01
N LEU A 37 3.82 -20.65 -11.97
CA LEU A 37 4.24 -20.73 -10.56
C LEU A 37 4.05 -22.13 -9.94
N GLY A 38 3.65 -23.12 -10.73
CA GLY A 38 3.34 -24.48 -10.28
C GLY A 38 2.19 -25.08 -11.11
N GLU A 39 1.95 -26.40 -10.98
CA GLU A 39 0.90 -27.08 -11.77
C GLU A 39 -0.54 -26.75 -11.33
N ASN A 40 -0.76 -25.87 -10.33
CA ASN A 40 -2.06 -25.52 -9.75
C ASN A 40 -2.99 -26.72 -9.59
N LYS A 41 -2.41 -27.81 -9.08
CA LYS A 41 -2.97 -29.15 -9.13
C LYS A 41 -3.58 -29.55 -7.79
N LEU A 42 -4.75 -30.16 -7.87
CA LEU A 42 -5.53 -30.70 -6.77
C LEU A 42 -5.13 -32.14 -6.45
N SER A 43 -5.56 -32.62 -5.29
CA SER A 43 -5.32 -34.00 -4.83
C SER A 43 -5.91 -35.05 -5.80
N ASP A 44 -7.04 -34.71 -6.42
CA ASP A 44 -7.76 -35.54 -7.40
C ASP A 44 -7.21 -35.41 -8.84
N GLY A 45 -6.12 -34.64 -9.02
CA GLY A 45 -5.50 -34.41 -10.30
C GLY A 45 -6.17 -33.35 -11.17
N GLY A 46 -7.22 -32.69 -10.68
CA GLY A 46 -7.77 -31.48 -11.29
C GLY A 46 -6.74 -30.35 -11.29
N VAL A 47 -6.83 -29.47 -12.29
CA VAL A 47 -6.01 -28.26 -12.38
C VAL A 47 -6.92 -27.03 -12.38
N LEU A 48 -6.55 -26.00 -11.63
CA LEU A 48 -7.27 -24.72 -11.59
C LEU A 48 -6.55 -23.66 -12.44
N CYS A 49 -7.31 -22.80 -13.11
CA CYS A 49 -6.75 -21.55 -13.62
C CYS A 49 -6.50 -20.58 -12.47
N ASN A 50 -5.61 -19.60 -12.68
CA ASN A 50 -5.24 -18.62 -11.67
C ASN A 50 -6.46 -17.88 -11.11
N GLN A 51 -7.42 -17.51 -11.98
CA GLN A 51 -8.64 -16.82 -11.55
C GLN A 51 -9.52 -17.66 -10.61
N CYS A 52 -9.54 -18.99 -10.78
CA CYS A 52 -10.30 -19.88 -9.91
C CYS A 52 -9.56 -20.14 -8.60
N LEU A 53 -8.23 -20.22 -8.66
CA LEU A 53 -7.39 -20.33 -7.50
C LEU A 53 -7.51 -19.09 -6.61
N ASP A 54 -7.44 -17.89 -7.18
CA ASP A 54 -7.59 -16.62 -6.46
C ASP A 54 -8.96 -16.52 -5.75
N LYS A 55 -10.03 -16.97 -6.42
CA LYS A 55 -11.38 -17.01 -5.82
C LYS A 55 -11.46 -17.98 -4.66
N ALA A 56 -10.86 -19.17 -4.78
CA ALA A 56 -10.89 -20.17 -3.73
C ALA A 56 -9.99 -19.79 -2.55
N SER A 57 -8.79 -19.26 -2.82
CA SER A 57 -7.83 -18.84 -1.80
C SER A 57 -8.27 -17.61 -1.00
N ALA A 58 -9.09 -16.74 -1.60
CA ALA A 58 -9.77 -15.67 -0.88
C ALA A 58 -10.70 -16.20 0.23
N VAL A 59 -11.23 -17.42 0.09
CA VAL A 59 -12.08 -18.08 1.10
C VAL A 59 -11.24 -18.92 2.06
N ASN A 60 -10.25 -19.66 1.56
CA ASN A 60 -9.34 -20.46 2.39
C ASN A 60 -7.87 -20.29 1.96
N GLN A 61 -7.11 -19.57 2.77
CA GLN A 61 -5.69 -19.26 2.51
C GLN A 61 -4.78 -20.49 2.51
N GLU A 62 -5.18 -21.62 3.12
CA GLU A 62 -4.37 -22.85 3.11
C GLU A 62 -4.24 -23.46 1.71
N LEU A 63 -5.16 -23.13 0.80
CA LEU A 63 -5.15 -23.60 -0.59
C LEU A 63 -3.86 -23.17 -1.32
N LEU A 64 -3.27 -22.02 -0.97
CA LEU A 64 -2.05 -21.52 -1.64
C LEU A 64 -0.82 -22.38 -1.38
N TYR A 65 -0.76 -23.04 -0.22
CA TYR A 65 0.41 -23.81 0.22
C TYR A 65 0.16 -25.32 0.19
N ASN A 66 -1.10 -25.73 0.27
CA ASN A 66 -1.51 -27.12 0.42
C ASN A 66 -2.51 -27.57 -0.65
N LEU A 67 -2.51 -26.95 -1.85
CA LEU A 67 -3.47 -27.25 -2.91
C LEU A 67 -3.59 -28.74 -3.24
N ASN A 68 -2.46 -29.47 -3.19
CA ASN A 68 -2.40 -30.92 -3.43
C ASN A 68 -3.14 -31.78 -2.39
N ASN A 69 -3.64 -31.17 -1.30
CA ASN A 69 -4.42 -31.84 -0.26
C ASN A 69 -5.94 -31.67 -0.46
N PHE A 70 -6.36 -30.79 -1.37
CA PHE A 70 -7.76 -30.47 -1.60
C PHE A 70 -8.23 -31.05 -2.93
N SER A 71 -9.42 -31.64 -2.94
CA SER A 71 -10.12 -32.09 -4.15
C SER A 71 -10.97 -30.98 -4.76
N LEU A 72 -11.44 -31.17 -5.99
CA LEU A 72 -12.35 -30.23 -6.65
C LEU A 72 -13.67 -30.10 -5.89
N GLU A 73 -14.15 -31.19 -5.30
CA GLU A 73 -15.36 -31.23 -4.48
C GLU A 73 -15.17 -30.43 -3.19
N ASP A 74 -14.00 -30.51 -2.53
CA ASP A 74 -13.69 -29.68 -1.37
C ASP A 74 -13.74 -28.19 -1.72
N ILE A 75 -13.17 -27.81 -2.86
CA ILE A 75 -13.19 -26.43 -3.35
C ILE A 75 -14.61 -25.97 -3.68
N LYS A 76 -15.42 -26.81 -4.32
CA LYS A 76 -16.83 -26.49 -4.58
C LYS A 76 -17.62 -26.33 -3.29
N SER A 77 -17.38 -27.17 -2.29
CA SER A 77 -18.02 -27.08 -0.97
C SER A 77 -17.65 -25.77 -0.28
N LEU A 78 -16.36 -25.40 -0.29
CA LEU A 78 -15.88 -24.13 0.27
C LEU A 78 -16.53 -22.90 -0.40
N LEU A 79 -16.85 -23.00 -1.69
CA LEU A 79 -17.51 -21.93 -2.44
C LEU A 79 -19.04 -21.96 -2.33
N GLN A 80 -19.64 -23.03 -1.80
CA GLN A 80 -21.09 -23.23 -1.68
C GLN A 80 -21.61 -23.00 -0.26
N GLU A 81 -20.78 -23.03 0.77
CA GLU A 81 -21.24 -22.75 2.13
C GLU A 81 -21.70 -21.29 2.28
N PRO A 82 -22.95 -21.05 2.72
CA PRO A 82 -23.37 -19.73 3.14
C PRO A 82 -22.93 -19.52 4.59
N VAL A 83 -21.72 -19.01 4.81
CA VAL A 83 -21.29 -18.58 6.15
C VAL A 83 -20.97 -17.11 6.17
N GLN A 84 -21.96 -16.38 6.69
CA GLN A 84 -21.85 -15.25 7.62
C GLN A 84 -20.56 -14.46 7.53
N VAL A 85 -20.69 -13.35 6.80
CA VAL A 85 -19.83 -12.18 6.90
C VAL A 85 -19.68 -11.81 8.38
N ALA A 86 -18.58 -12.24 9.00
CA ALA A 86 -18.07 -11.58 10.18
C ALA A 86 -17.60 -10.20 9.70
N VAL A 87 -18.47 -9.21 9.86
CA VAL A 87 -18.19 -7.80 9.60
C VAL A 87 -16.98 -7.39 10.45
N LYS A 88 -15.81 -7.36 9.82
CA LYS A 88 -14.71 -6.47 10.20
C LYS A 88 -14.68 -5.37 9.16
N PRO A 89 -14.49 -4.11 9.58
CA PRO A 89 -14.84 -2.96 8.77
C PRO A 89 -13.97 -2.97 7.51
N GLU A 90 -14.62 -3.06 6.35
CA GLU A 90 -14.07 -2.59 5.09
C GLU A 90 -13.57 -1.17 5.35
N GLN A 91 -12.24 -1.02 5.37
CA GLN A 91 -11.64 0.29 5.35
C GLN A 91 -11.97 0.87 3.98
N ASN A 92 -13.07 1.62 3.92
CA ASN A 92 -13.41 2.49 2.80
C ASN A 92 -12.28 3.52 2.68
N LEU A 93 -11.24 3.17 1.93
CA LEU A 93 -10.34 4.14 1.34
C LEU A 93 -10.80 4.35 -0.09
N PRO A 94 -10.80 5.61 -0.56
CA PRO A 94 -11.12 5.91 -1.94
C PRO A 94 -10.05 5.28 -2.83
N ALA A 95 -10.36 4.13 -3.43
CA ALA A 95 -9.60 3.58 -4.52
C ALA A 95 -9.80 4.50 -5.74
N ILE A 96 -8.72 5.17 -6.15
CA ILE A 96 -8.72 5.92 -7.41
C ILE A 96 -8.87 4.90 -8.54
N THR A 97 -9.99 4.94 -9.26
CA THR A 97 -10.25 4.08 -10.43
C THR A 97 -9.39 4.52 -11.63
N ASP A 98 -9.04 3.57 -12.50
CA ASP A 98 -8.15 3.70 -13.68
C ASP A 98 -8.36 4.95 -14.57
N SER A 99 -9.52 5.60 -14.51
CA SER A 99 -9.87 6.76 -15.33
C SER A 99 -9.14 8.06 -14.97
N GLU A 100 -8.52 8.19 -13.78
CA GLU A 100 -7.76 9.40 -13.39
C GLU A 100 -6.23 9.29 -13.62
N LEU A 101 -5.72 8.11 -13.97
CA LEU A 101 -4.27 7.86 -14.10
C LEU A 101 -3.67 8.23 -15.47
N SER A 102 -4.44 8.75 -16.42
CA SER A 102 -3.97 8.94 -17.81
C SER A 102 -4.07 10.38 -18.33
N MET A 103 -3.23 11.27 -17.81
CA MET A 103 -2.97 12.58 -18.45
C MET A 103 -1.49 12.93 -18.70
N ILE A 104 -0.55 12.02 -18.41
CA ILE A 104 0.87 12.30 -18.67
C ILE A 104 1.32 11.76 -20.03
N SER A 105 2.19 12.52 -20.71
CA SER A 105 2.76 12.12 -21.99
C SER A 105 3.67 10.89 -21.84
N ARG A 106 3.88 10.15 -22.94
CA ARG A 106 4.78 8.99 -22.97
C ARG A 106 6.23 9.37 -22.63
N GLU A 107 6.64 10.56 -23.05
CA GLU A 107 7.95 11.15 -22.80
C GLU A 107 8.13 11.44 -21.30
N GLU A 108 7.11 12.03 -20.67
CA GLU A 108 7.09 12.32 -19.25
C GLU A 108 7.13 11.05 -18.40
N TYR A 109 6.31 10.05 -18.73
CA TYR A 109 6.34 8.74 -18.08
C TYR A 109 7.76 8.12 -18.12
N LYS A 110 8.43 8.15 -19.28
CA LYS A 110 9.80 7.63 -19.43
C LYS A 110 10.80 8.40 -18.56
N ARG A 111 10.68 9.72 -18.48
CA ARG A 111 11.57 10.58 -17.66
C ARG A 111 11.39 10.29 -16.18
N ARG A 112 10.14 10.28 -15.69
CA ARG A 112 9.79 9.90 -14.32
C ARG A 112 10.27 8.49 -13.96
N ARG A 113 10.04 7.50 -14.82
CA ARG A 113 10.50 6.12 -14.60
C ARG A 113 12.02 6.01 -14.45
N ARG A 114 12.80 6.75 -15.25
CA ARG A 114 14.28 6.76 -15.12
C ARG A 114 14.73 7.40 -13.82
N LYS A 115 14.11 8.52 -13.44
CA LYS A 115 14.37 9.21 -12.17
C LYS A 115 14.10 8.27 -10.99
N ILE A 116 12.89 7.71 -10.92
CA ILE A 116 12.47 6.79 -9.86
C ILE A 116 13.45 5.61 -9.77
N LYS A 117 13.81 4.98 -10.90
CA LYS A 117 14.80 3.91 -10.91
C LYS A 117 16.13 4.33 -10.27
N SER A 118 16.64 5.52 -10.61
CA SER A 118 17.88 6.04 -10.03
C SER A 118 17.75 6.35 -8.54
N GLU A 119 16.59 6.82 -8.07
CA GLU A 119 16.32 7.04 -6.65
C GLU A 119 16.31 5.72 -5.88
N LEU A 120 15.62 4.69 -6.39
CA LEU A 120 15.60 3.36 -5.77
C LEU A 120 17.00 2.73 -5.67
N GLU A 121 17.82 2.87 -6.71
CA GLU A 121 19.22 2.41 -6.71
C GLU A 121 20.07 3.13 -5.65
N LYS A 122 19.87 4.44 -5.45
CA LYS A 122 20.59 5.23 -4.44
C LYS A 122 20.17 4.89 -3.02
N LEU A 123 18.89 4.58 -2.82
CA LEU A 123 18.37 4.17 -1.52
C LEU A 123 18.82 2.75 -1.13
N ASN A 124 19.44 2.00 -2.06
CA ASN A 124 19.93 0.63 -1.86
C ASN A 124 18.82 -0.30 -1.30
N VAL A 125 17.62 -0.15 -1.84
CA VAL A 125 16.42 -0.87 -1.36
C VAL A 125 16.36 -2.23 -2.02
N ASN A 126 16.15 -3.28 -1.23
CA ASN A 126 15.96 -4.63 -1.72
C ASN A 126 14.46 -4.96 -1.81
N LEU A 127 13.80 -4.39 -2.82
CA LEU A 127 12.39 -4.67 -3.09
C LEU A 127 12.21 -6.05 -3.73
N SER A 128 11.14 -6.72 -3.34
CA SER A 128 10.78 -8.04 -3.85
C SER A 128 10.53 -8.05 -5.36
N LEU A 129 10.82 -9.18 -5.97
CA LEU A 129 10.53 -9.40 -7.39
C LEU A 129 9.03 -9.33 -7.69
N PHE A 130 8.19 -9.51 -6.67
CA PHE A 130 6.74 -9.44 -6.77
C PHE A 130 6.21 -8.00 -6.86
N THR A 131 6.98 -6.98 -6.41
CA THR A 131 6.50 -5.58 -6.39
C THR A 131 6.77 -4.80 -7.68
N LYS A 132 7.18 -5.48 -8.75
CA LYS A 132 7.46 -4.88 -10.06
C LYS A 132 6.22 -4.29 -10.72
N GLY A 133 5.02 -4.78 -10.38
CA GLY A 133 3.76 -4.25 -10.92
C GLY A 133 3.49 -2.85 -10.36
N GLU A 134 3.62 -2.72 -9.06
CA GLU A 134 3.38 -1.54 -8.24
C GLU A 134 4.40 -0.44 -8.56
N ILE A 135 5.69 -0.81 -8.71
CA ILE A 135 6.75 0.13 -9.11
C ILE A 135 6.46 0.76 -10.50
N LYS A 136 5.77 0.04 -11.40
CA LYS A 136 5.41 0.59 -12.73
C LYS A 136 4.30 1.63 -12.66
N GLU A 137 3.52 1.66 -11.58
CA GLU A 137 2.47 2.66 -11.38
C GLU A 137 3.05 3.99 -10.89
N LEU A 138 4.18 3.95 -10.16
CA LEU A 138 4.80 5.14 -9.54
C LEU A 138 5.04 6.33 -10.48
N PRO A 139 5.44 6.18 -11.76
CA PRO A 139 5.61 7.34 -12.64
C PRO A 139 4.31 8.11 -12.93
N TYR A 140 3.14 7.45 -12.82
CA TYR A 140 1.85 8.13 -12.92
C TYR A 140 1.50 8.87 -11.63
N LEU A 141 1.98 8.37 -10.49
CA LEU A 141 1.61 8.84 -9.15
C LEU A 141 2.53 9.94 -8.62
N ILE A 142 3.84 9.81 -8.86
CA ILE A 142 4.89 10.67 -8.31
C ILE A 142 5.39 11.60 -9.40
N SER A 143 5.37 12.90 -9.14
CA SER A 143 5.81 13.92 -10.08
C SER A 143 7.34 14.01 -10.20
N GLU A 144 7.83 14.82 -11.12
CA GLU A 144 9.27 14.97 -11.33
C GLU A 144 9.98 15.79 -10.24
N ASP A 145 9.24 16.63 -9.55
CA ASP A 145 9.69 17.43 -8.42
C ASP A 145 9.55 16.69 -7.08
N GLU A 146 8.63 15.72 -6.97
CA GLU A 146 8.43 14.89 -5.78
C GLU A 146 9.49 13.77 -5.70
N LYS A 147 10.35 13.75 -4.69
CA LYS A 147 11.40 12.73 -4.51
C LYS A 147 10.94 11.61 -3.59
N ILE A 148 11.41 10.38 -3.84
CA ILE A 148 11.23 9.27 -2.90
C ILE A 148 12.26 9.40 -1.77
N ILE A 149 11.78 9.45 -0.52
CA ILE A 149 12.61 9.47 0.69
C ILE A 149 12.93 8.04 1.10
N ALA A 150 11.90 7.20 1.17
CA ALA A 150 12.00 5.81 1.59
C ALA A 150 10.96 4.97 0.84
N ILE A 151 11.24 3.69 0.65
CA ILE A 151 10.32 2.72 0.06
C ILE A 151 10.59 1.34 0.65
N THR A 152 9.53 0.56 0.86
CA THR A 152 9.62 -0.82 1.31
C THR A 152 8.46 -1.66 0.79
N ASP A 153 8.62 -2.98 0.78
CA ASP A 153 7.52 -3.90 0.52
C ASP A 153 6.57 -3.87 1.72
N ALA A 154 5.31 -3.52 1.47
CA ALA A 154 4.30 -3.39 2.50
C ALA A 154 2.91 -3.53 1.89
N GLN A 155 2.11 -4.41 2.47
CA GLN A 155 0.71 -4.61 2.09
C GLN A 155 -0.21 -4.36 3.28
N PHE A 156 -1.48 -4.11 3.05
CA PHE A 156 -2.44 -4.04 4.16
C PHE A 156 -2.53 -5.39 4.88
N ILE A 157 -2.73 -5.34 6.20
CA ILE A 157 -2.93 -6.55 6.99
C ILE A 157 -4.14 -7.34 6.46
N ASN A 158 -4.02 -8.67 6.47
CA ASN A 158 -5.05 -9.62 6.00
C ASN A 158 -5.39 -9.50 4.51
N THR A 159 -4.52 -8.91 3.69
CA THR A 159 -4.66 -8.95 2.23
C THR A 159 -3.64 -9.90 1.61
N LEU A 160 -3.94 -10.36 0.41
CA LEU A 160 -3.02 -11.15 -0.43
C LEU A 160 -2.41 -10.31 -1.56
N ASP A 161 -2.70 -9.00 -1.58
CA ASP A 161 -2.19 -8.10 -2.60
C ASP A 161 -0.70 -7.88 -2.34
N ALA A 162 0.12 -7.96 -3.40
CA ALA A 162 1.48 -7.45 -3.31
C ALA A 162 1.40 -5.92 -3.17
N GLY A 163 2.33 -5.34 -2.40
CA GLY A 163 2.27 -3.92 -2.11
C GLY A 163 3.61 -3.29 -1.82
N ILE A 164 3.70 -1.99 -2.10
CA ILE A 164 4.78 -1.13 -1.67
C ILE A 164 4.21 0.03 -0.85
N LEU A 165 5.01 0.49 0.11
CA LEU A 165 4.79 1.72 0.83
C LEU A 165 5.92 2.69 0.49
N VAL A 166 5.55 3.88 0.02
CA VAL A 166 6.49 4.91 -0.47
C VAL A 166 6.30 6.17 0.35
N ALA A 167 7.36 6.70 0.93
CA ALA A 167 7.35 7.97 1.63
C ALA A 167 7.99 9.07 0.77
N THR A 168 7.33 10.22 0.66
CA THR A 168 7.81 11.42 -0.03
C THR A 168 7.75 12.64 0.90
N PRO A 169 8.33 13.79 0.53
CA PRO A 169 8.20 15.02 1.32
C PRO A 169 6.76 15.51 1.49
N LEU A 170 5.83 15.07 0.62
CA LEU A 170 4.45 15.54 0.58
C LEU A 170 3.49 14.57 1.28
N ARG A 171 3.71 13.26 1.13
CA ARG A 171 2.76 12.21 1.53
C ARG A 171 3.43 10.85 1.68
N MET A 172 2.68 9.91 2.24
CA MET A 172 2.95 8.49 2.12
C MET A 172 1.95 7.85 1.15
N LEU A 173 2.43 7.02 0.24
CA LEU A 173 1.65 6.32 -0.78
C LEU A 173 1.74 4.82 -0.56
N SER A 174 0.59 4.17 -0.43
CA SER A 174 0.51 2.71 -0.55
C SER A 174 0.00 2.36 -1.93
N VAL A 175 0.75 1.53 -2.65
CA VAL A 175 0.36 0.99 -3.95
C VAL A 175 0.33 -0.52 -3.81
N SER A 176 -0.83 -1.12 -4.05
CA SER A 176 -1.01 -2.56 -3.97
C SER A 176 -1.70 -3.09 -5.22
N LYS A 177 -1.34 -4.29 -5.65
CA LYS A 177 -1.93 -4.93 -6.83
C LYS A 177 -2.18 -6.39 -6.52
N SER A 178 -3.40 -6.84 -6.83
CA SER A 178 -3.64 -8.27 -7.02
C SER A 178 -3.00 -8.71 -8.33
N MET A 179 -2.64 -9.99 -8.47
CA MET A 179 -1.84 -10.50 -9.60
C MET A 179 -2.41 -10.13 -10.99
N PHE A 180 -3.73 -9.93 -11.10
CA PHE A 180 -4.42 -9.60 -12.36
C PHE A 180 -5.39 -8.41 -12.24
N GLY A 181 -5.37 -7.68 -11.13
CA GLY A 181 -6.28 -6.55 -10.90
C GLY A 181 -5.67 -5.18 -11.17
N ALA A 182 -6.52 -4.16 -11.12
CA ALA A 182 -6.08 -2.77 -11.09
C ALA A 182 -5.26 -2.50 -9.83
N ALA A 183 -4.36 -1.51 -9.91
CA ALA A 183 -3.62 -1.07 -8.73
C ALA A 183 -4.54 -0.30 -7.78
N LYS A 184 -4.54 -0.68 -6.52
CA LYS A 184 -5.19 0.06 -5.43
C LYS A 184 -4.16 1.04 -4.87
N ILE A 185 -4.46 2.32 -5.02
CA ILE A 185 -3.59 3.41 -4.58
C ILE A 185 -4.25 4.11 -3.41
N ASN A 186 -3.49 4.31 -2.33
CA ASN A 186 -3.93 5.02 -1.15
C ASN A 186 -2.92 6.12 -0.83
N ASP A 187 -3.43 7.34 -0.67
CA ASP A 187 -2.65 8.53 -0.41
C ASP A 187 -2.89 9.03 1.02
N TYR A 188 -1.80 9.20 1.76
CA TYR A 188 -1.78 9.74 3.11
C TYR A 188 -0.92 11.01 3.14
N PRO A 189 -1.52 12.20 2.98
CA PRO A 189 -0.81 13.46 3.12
C PRO A 189 -0.08 13.56 4.46
N ASN A 190 1.15 14.08 4.45
CA ASN A 190 1.99 14.14 5.64
C ASN A 190 1.32 14.92 6.79
N GLU A 191 0.53 15.95 6.46
CA GLU A 191 -0.23 16.77 7.40
C GLU A 191 -1.30 15.98 8.18
N LYS A 192 -1.77 14.86 7.64
CA LYS A 192 -2.77 13.98 8.27
C LYS A 192 -2.14 12.86 9.10
N ILE A 193 -0.82 12.65 8.99
CA ILE A 193 -0.09 11.61 9.71
C ILE A 193 0.46 12.24 11.01
N LYS A 194 -0.10 11.84 12.15
CA LYS A 194 0.34 12.30 13.48
C LYS A 194 1.63 11.64 13.93
N ALA A 195 1.80 10.38 13.60
CA ALA A 195 2.96 9.59 13.97
C ALA A 195 3.03 8.33 13.10
N VAL A 196 4.21 7.72 13.10
CA VAL A 196 4.47 6.40 12.54
C VAL A 196 5.04 5.49 13.62
N SER A 197 4.71 4.21 13.60
CA SER A 197 5.24 3.22 14.55
C SER A 197 5.69 1.96 13.84
N PHE A 198 6.66 1.29 14.44
CA PHE A 198 7.17 0.00 13.98
C PHE A 198 6.92 -1.04 15.07
N VAL A 199 6.09 -2.02 14.74
CA VAL A 199 5.72 -3.11 15.63
C VAL A 199 6.41 -4.37 15.13
N SER A 200 7.38 -4.87 15.89
CA SER A 200 7.99 -6.18 15.60
C SER A 200 6.94 -7.27 15.83
N HIS A 201 6.67 -8.09 14.83
CA HIS A 201 5.79 -9.26 14.95
C HIS A 201 6.58 -10.54 14.66
N PRO A 202 6.19 -11.71 15.21
CA PRO A 202 6.93 -12.96 14.99
C PRO A 202 6.99 -13.44 13.54
N ARG A 203 6.00 -13.10 12.70
CA ARG A 203 5.99 -13.42 11.26
C ARG A 203 6.65 -12.32 10.42
N SER A 204 6.18 -11.09 10.61
CA SER A 204 6.38 -9.97 9.68
C SER A 204 6.22 -8.67 10.47
N PRO A 205 7.17 -7.74 10.46
CA PRO A 205 6.97 -6.47 11.12
C PRO A 205 5.80 -5.69 10.52
N ILE A 206 5.20 -4.84 11.34
CA ILE A 206 4.06 -4.01 10.98
C ILE A 206 4.45 -2.55 11.11
N ILE A 207 4.25 -1.78 10.04
CA ILE A 207 4.34 -0.32 10.05
C ILE A 207 2.93 0.23 10.27
N GLN A 208 2.77 1.07 11.29
CA GLN A 208 1.51 1.72 11.62
C GLN A 208 1.56 3.21 11.32
N LEU A 209 0.56 3.73 10.61
CA LEU A 209 0.32 5.16 10.45
C LEU A 209 -0.80 5.60 11.39
N HIS A 210 -0.49 6.51 12.31
CA HIS A 210 -1.46 7.07 13.23
C HIS A 210 -2.06 8.33 12.60
N LEU A 211 -3.32 8.24 12.18
CA LEU A 211 -4.10 9.35 11.64
C LEU A 211 -5.00 9.94 12.74
N ASP A 212 -5.77 10.98 12.41
CA ASP A 212 -6.70 11.60 13.36
C ASP A 212 -7.72 10.63 13.97
N GLU A 213 -8.32 9.78 13.13
CA GLU A 213 -9.49 8.98 13.48
C GLU A 213 -9.19 7.47 13.54
N ARG A 214 -8.05 7.04 13.00
CA ARG A 214 -7.73 5.62 12.85
C ARG A 214 -6.23 5.37 12.78
N VAL A 215 -5.86 4.11 12.97
CA VAL A 215 -4.54 3.57 12.67
C VAL A 215 -4.63 2.74 11.39
N VAL A 216 -3.72 2.97 10.46
CA VAL A 216 -3.57 2.15 9.26
C VAL A 216 -2.35 1.26 9.42
N GLU A 217 -2.48 -0.02 9.14
CA GLU A 217 -1.45 -1.01 9.41
C GLU A 217 -0.98 -1.68 8.12
N PHE A 218 0.33 -1.74 7.94
CA PHE A 218 0.99 -2.35 6.80
C PHE A 218 1.90 -3.48 7.27
N GLU A 219 1.70 -4.67 6.74
CA GLU A 219 2.50 -5.85 6.98
C GLU A 219 3.66 -5.92 5.97
N CYS A 220 4.88 -6.09 6.48
CA CYS A 220 6.10 -6.23 5.68
C CYS A 220 6.55 -7.70 5.66
N TYR A 221 6.18 -8.46 4.63
CA TYR A 221 6.31 -9.93 4.58
C TYR A 221 7.73 -10.46 4.38
N LEU A 222 8.57 -9.76 3.62
CA LEU A 222 9.78 -10.37 3.04
C LEU A 222 11.04 -10.12 3.83
N ASP A 223 11.20 -8.94 4.42
CA ASP A 223 12.44 -8.58 5.11
C ASP A 223 12.19 -7.62 6.27
N LYS A 224 12.56 -8.08 7.47
CA LYS A 224 12.49 -7.25 8.68
C LYS A 224 13.48 -6.10 8.62
N GLU A 225 14.66 -6.32 8.07
CA GLU A 225 15.72 -5.33 8.01
C GLU A 225 15.33 -4.16 7.12
N ASP A 226 14.68 -4.43 5.98
CA ASP A 226 14.26 -3.36 5.07
C ASP A 226 13.06 -2.58 5.59
N ALA A 227 12.14 -3.23 6.31
CA ALA A 227 11.07 -2.56 7.04
C ALA A 227 11.63 -1.65 8.15
N GLU A 228 12.65 -2.11 8.87
CA GLU A 228 13.32 -1.34 9.92
C GLU A 228 14.10 -0.15 9.33
N LYS A 229 14.88 -0.36 8.26
CA LYS A 229 15.56 0.72 7.52
C LYS A 229 14.58 1.77 7.02
N PHE A 230 13.44 1.33 6.48
CA PHE A 230 12.38 2.24 6.04
C PHE A 230 11.87 3.07 7.21
N TYR A 231 11.50 2.43 8.32
CA TYR A 231 11.02 3.13 9.51
C TYR A 231 12.05 4.13 10.04
N ASP A 232 13.32 3.73 10.11
CA ASP A 232 14.42 4.57 10.58
C ASP A 232 14.62 5.82 9.73
N GLN A 233 14.41 5.73 8.41
CA GLN A 233 14.47 6.89 7.52
C GLN A 233 13.31 7.87 7.73
N ILE A 234 12.14 7.39 8.13
CA ILE A 234 10.93 8.23 8.19
C ILE A 234 10.58 8.70 9.61
N LYS A 235 11.01 8.00 10.65
CA LYS A 235 10.58 8.26 12.04
C LYS A 235 10.88 9.68 12.50
N GLU A 236 12.00 10.26 12.07
CA GLU A 236 12.37 11.64 12.44
C GLU A 236 11.46 12.67 11.80
N HIS A 237 10.97 12.41 10.59
CA HIS A 237 10.08 13.32 9.86
C HIS A 237 8.66 13.31 10.47
N TYR A 238 8.16 12.14 10.85
CA TYR A 238 6.78 11.99 11.33
C TYR A 238 6.63 12.03 12.84
N ASN A 239 7.63 11.65 13.64
CA ASN A 239 7.49 11.57 15.11
C ASN A 239 8.14 12.75 15.84
N ASN A 240 8.80 13.67 15.13
CA ASN A 240 9.38 14.84 15.75
C ASN A 240 8.35 15.98 15.89
N PRO A 241 7.92 16.35 17.11
CA PRO A 241 6.89 17.36 17.33
C PRO A 241 7.28 18.76 16.86
N GLN A 242 8.58 19.03 16.66
CA GLN A 242 9.06 20.31 16.12
C GLN A 242 8.70 20.51 14.63
N ILE A 243 8.44 19.44 13.88
CA ILE A 243 8.12 19.46 12.44
C ILE A 243 6.60 19.54 12.21
N GLN A 244 5.79 19.18 13.21
CA GLN A 244 4.32 19.20 13.17
C GLN A 244 3.68 20.52 13.61
N ALA A 245 4.47 21.48 14.08
CA ALA A 245 4.02 22.88 14.10
C ALA A 245 3.97 23.38 12.65
N PRO A 246 2.88 24.04 12.20
CA PRO A 246 2.70 24.38 10.79
C PRO A 246 3.90 25.20 10.30
N LYS A 247 4.62 24.64 9.31
CA LYS A 247 5.65 25.34 8.55
C LYS A 247 5.03 26.49 7.78
N GLN A 248 4.83 27.63 8.43
CA GLN A 248 4.74 28.92 7.75
C GLN A 248 6.13 29.30 7.25
N SER A 249 6.54 28.77 6.10
CA SER A 249 7.69 29.29 5.36
C SER A 249 7.21 30.32 4.33
N ARG A 250 7.36 31.60 4.70
CA ARG A 250 7.73 32.76 3.87
C ARG A 250 7.42 32.68 2.37
N SER A 251 6.41 33.43 1.93
CA SER A 251 6.58 34.61 1.05
C SER A 251 5.21 35.21 0.72
N LEU A 252 4.88 36.36 1.34
CA LEU A 252 4.46 37.59 0.66
C LEU A 252 4.27 38.64 1.75
N VAL A 253 5.12 39.66 1.68
CA VAL A 253 5.18 40.79 2.59
C VAL A 253 3.90 41.62 2.39
N THR A 254 3.28 42.06 3.50
CA THR A 254 2.32 43.19 3.66
C THR A 254 0.91 42.84 4.18
N GLU A 255 0.47 41.58 4.27
CA GLU A 255 -0.83 41.24 4.89
C GLU A 255 -0.74 40.57 6.29
N THR A 256 0.48 40.32 6.79
CA THR A 256 0.72 39.53 8.00
C THR A 256 0.48 40.28 9.31
N SER A 257 0.65 41.61 9.38
CA SER A 257 0.44 42.32 10.65
C SER A 257 -1.03 42.37 11.02
N SER A 258 -1.94 42.46 10.04
CA SER A 258 -3.38 42.55 10.29
C SER A 258 -3.92 41.27 10.96
N LYS A 259 -3.46 40.11 10.50
CA LYS A 259 -3.92 38.81 11.01
C LYS A 259 -3.34 38.51 12.40
N GLU A 260 -2.08 38.86 12.63
CA GLU A 260 -1.45 38.72 13.95
C GLU A 260 -2.08 39.67 14.99
N ILE A 261 -2.45 40.90 14.59
CA ILE A 261 -3.14 41.86 15.47
C ILE A 261 -4.57 41.38 15.77
N LEU A 262 -5.28 40.78 14.80
CA LEU A 262 -6.61 40.19 15.03
C LEU A 262 -6.55 39.00 16.00
N ASP A 263 -5.55 38.12 15.87
CA ASP A 263 -5.34 37.00 16.80
C ASP A 263 -4.98 37.50 18.22
N GLN A 264 -4.25 38.61 18.34
CA GLN A 264 -3.96 39.25 19.62
C GLN A 264 -5.20 39.89 20.25
N LEU A 265 -6.08 40.49 19.45
CA LEU A 265 -7.37 41.02 19.91
C LEU A 265 -8.30 39.91 20.41
N GLU A 266 -8.31 38.74 19.76
CA GLU A 266 -9.08 37.57 20.22
C GLU A 266 -8.55 37.04 21.57
N LYS A 267 -7.23 36.98 21.73
CA LYS A 267 -6.60 36.58 23.01
C LYS A 267 -6.92 37.56 24.14
N LEU A 268 -6.92 38.87 23.86
CA LEU A 268 -7.32 39.88 24.85
C LEU A 268 -8.79 39.74 25.26
N GLY A 269 -9.69 39.43 24.32
CA GLY A 269 -11.10 39.17 24.62
C GLY A 269 -11.26 38.00 25.59
N LYS A 270 -10.54 36.90 25.35
CA LYS A 270 -10.54 35.71 26.22
C LYS A 270 -9.99 35.99 27.62
N LEU A 271 -9.04 36.92 27.77
CA LEU A 271 -8.50 37.30 29.09
C LEU A 271 -9.48 38.18 29.90
N ARG A 272 -10.25 39.03 29.23
CA ARG A 272 -11.35 39.79 29.84
C ARG A 272 -12.48 38.88 30.30
N GLU A 273 -12.92 37.94 29.45
CA GLU A 273 -13.98 36.98 29.79
C GLU A 273 -13.61 36.10 30.98
N LYS A 274 -12.32 35.83 31.15
CA LYS A 274 -11.78 35.10 32.32
C LYS A 274 -11.63 35.97 33.58
N GLY A 275 -11.99 37.25 33.53
CA GLY A 275 -11.90 38.17 34.66
C GLY A 275 -10.46 38.52 35.08
N ILE A 276 -9.48 38.26 34.22
CA ILE A 276 -8.05 38.50 34.51
C ILE A 276 -7.69 39.97 34.30
N LEU A 277 -8.41 40.66 33.40
CA LEU A 277 -8.23 42.06 33.08
C LEU A 277 -9.49 42.85 33.43
N THR A 278 -9.31 44.05 33.99
CA THR A 278 -10.41 44.99 34.20
C THR A 278 -10.85 45.63 32.88
N ASP A 279 -12.10 46.10 32.81
CA ASP A 279 -12.64 46.73 31.58
C ASP A 279 -11.84 47.97 31.15
N ALA A 280 -11.24 48.68 32.11
CA ALA A 280 -10.39 49.84 31.84
C ALA A 280 -9.07 49.44 31.16
N GLU A 281 -8.39 48.41 31.68
CA GLU A 281 -7.12 47.91 31.13
C GLU A 281 -7.29 47.28 29.76
N PHE A 282 -8.41 46.56 29.55
CA PHE A 282 -8.76 45.98 28.25
C PHE A 282 -8.97 47.06 27.19
N THR A 283 -9.66 48.15 27.53
CA THR A 283 -9.97 49.23 26.61
C THR A 283 -8.70 49.98 26.17
N GLU A 284 -7.75 50.19 27.08
CA GLU A 284 -6.48 50.86 26.77
C GLU A 284 -5.60 50.00 25.85
N GLN A 285 -5.50 48.69 26.10
CA GLN A 285 -4.71 47.77 25.28
C GLN A 285 -5.34 47.55 23.90
N LYS A 286 -6.67 47.42 23.82
CA LYS A 286 -7.40 47.34 22.56
C LYS A 286 -7.17 48.57 21.68
N ARG A 287 -7.17 49.77 22.28
CA ARG A 287 -6.91 51.02 21.54
C ARG A 287 -5.49 51.04 20.94
N LYS A 288 -4.48 50.64 21.72
CA LYS A 288 -3.08 50.57 21.25
C LYS A 288 -2.90 49.61 20.07
N LEU A 289 -3.57 48.45 20.09
CA LEU A 289 -3.51 47.48 19.00
C LEU A 289 -4.26 47.93 17.74
N LEU A 290 -5.39 48.63 17.90
CA LEU A 290 -6.14 49.18 16.77
C LEU A 290 -5.43 50.38 16.11
N GLU A 291 -4.64 51.15 16.85
CA GLU A 291 -3.81 52.23 16.29
C GLU A 291 -2.66 51.69 15.42
N GLN A 292 -2.23 50.43 15.62
CA GLN A 292 -1.22 49.76 14.78
C GLN A 292 -1.76 49.24 13.44
N LEU A 293 -3.09 49.30 13.24
CA LEU A 293 -3.78 48.92 11.99
C LEU A 293 -4.09 50.13 11.08
N LYS A 294 -3.74 51.36 11.49
CA LYS A 294 -3.86 52.58 10.69
C LYS A 294 -2.56 52.92 9.97
#